data_AF-A0A9X1TV19-F1
#
_entry.id   AF-A0A9X1TV19-F1
#
_cell.length_a   1.000
_cell.length_b   1.000
_cell.length_c   1.000
_cell.angle_alpha   90.00
_cell.angle_beta   90.00
_cell.angle_gamma   90.00
#
_symmetry.space_group_name_H-M   'P 1'
#
loop_
_entity.id
_entity.type
_entity.pdbx_description
1 polymer ?
#
loop_
_entity_poly.entity_id
_entity_poly.type
_entity_poly.pdbx_seq_one_letter_code
_entity_poly.pdbx_strand_id
1 'polypeptide(L)'
;MEMETITNRQPVITIKQRLLIRFRKAKEMAGPKWRDKLAEHNKFFDTRTGEAYMRSVAQALSDPRRGDVDRIECVTLALEEMAGIVNVHI
;
A
#
# COMPACT_ATOMS: atom_id res chain seq x y z
N MET A 1 20.71 18.60 -38.17
CA MET A 1 19.84 19.22 -37.15
C MET A 1 19.39 18.11 -36.24
N GLU A 2 20.09 17.92 -35.13
CA GLU A 2 19.68 16.97 -34.10
C GLU A 2 18.56 17.62 -33.29
N MET A 3 17.36 17.03 -33.33
CA MET A 3 16.29 17.39 -32.42
C MET A 3 16.59 16.74 -31.08
N GLU A 4 17.14 17.52 -30.15
CA GLU A 4 17.16 17.15 -28.75
C GLU A 4 15.72 17.16 -28.21
N THR A 5 15.06 16.01 -28.25
CA THR A 5 13.86 15.79 -27.45
C THR A 5 14.27 15.81 -25.98
N ILE A 6 14.11 16.97 -25.34
CA ILE A 6 14.18 17.11 -23.89
C ILE A 6 12.97 16.34 -23.34
N THR A 7 13.15 15.04 -23.11
CA THR A 7 12.24 14.27 -22.29
C THR A 7 12.35 14.79 -20.87
N ASN A 8 11.50 15.75 -20.52
CA ASN A 8 11.18 16.09 -19.16
C ASN A 8 10.47 14.87 -18.53
N ARG A 9 11.23 13.81 -18.25
CA ARG A 9 10.76 12.63 -17.52
C ARG A 9 10.57 13.09 -16.08
N GLN A 10 9.38 13.62 -15.78
CA GLN A 10 8.89 13.52 -14.42
C GLN A 10 9.04 12.06 -14.00
N PRO A 11 9.58 11.76 -12.81
CA PRO A 11 9.71 10.38 -12.37
C PRO A 11 8.32 9.75 -12.41
N VAL A 12 8.12 8.82 -13.34
CA VAL A 12 6.84 8.11 -13.48
C VAL A 12 6.66 7.33 -12.18
N ILE A 13 5.71 7.78 -11.35
CA ILE A 13 5.38 7.09 -10.10
C ILE A 13 4.83 5.72 -10.49
N THR A 14 5.58 4.67 -10.16
CA THR A 14 5.20 3.29 -10.46
C THR A 14 3.92 2.91 -9.71
N ILE A 15 3.19 1.92 -10.22
CA ILE A 15 1.98 1.38 -9.56
C ILE A 15 2.27 1.04 -8.10
N LYS A 16 3.41 0.39 -7.84
CA LYS A 16 3.85 0.06 -6.49
C LYS A 16 4.01 1.30 -5.59
N GLN A 17 4.63 2.36 -6.09
CA GLN A 17 4.76 3.62 -5.33
C GLN A 17 3.39 4.28 -5.09
N ARG A 18 2.47 4.26 -6.07
CA ARG A 18 1.10 4.76 -5.90
C ARG A 18 0.37 3.98 -4.79
N LEU A 19 0.50 2.65 -4.77
CA LEU A 19 -0.08 1.80 -3.75
C LEU A 19 0.55 2.05 -2.37
N LEU A 20 1.87 2.22 -2.28
CA LEU A 20 2.53 2.57 -1.01
C LEU A 20 2.09 3.94 -0.47
N ILE A 21 1.83 4.92 -1.34
CA ILE A 21 1.27 6.22 -0.95
C ILE A 21 -0.14 6.05 -0.36
N ARG A 22 -0.99 5.26 -1.03
CA ARG A 22 -2.34 4.94 -0.51
C ARG A 22 -2.27 4.20 0.82
N PHE A 23 -1.44 3.17 0.91
CA PHE A 23 -1.20 2.44 2.14
C PHE A 23 -0.77 3.37 3.27
N ARG A 24 0.16 4.30 3.02
CA ARG A 24 0.62 5.26 4.03
C ARG A 24 -0.54 6.10 4.56
N LYS A 25 -1.36 6.66 3.66
CA LYS A 25 -2.52 7.48 4.03
C LYS A 25 -3.54 6.66 4.83
N ALA A 26 -3.87 5.46 4.36
CA ALA A 26 -4.80 4.57 5.05
C ALA A 26 -4.28 4.20 6.45
N LYS A 27 -2.99 3.86 6.56
CA LYS A 27 -2.31 3.53 7.82
C LYS A 27 -2.35 4.69 8.81
N GLU A 28 -2.14 5.92 8.35
CA GLU A 28 -2.24 7.12 9.19
C GLU A 28 -3.66 7.29 9.75
N MET A 29 -4.69 7.06 8.93
CA MET A 29 -6.09 7.13 9.36
C MET A 29 -6.49 5.99 10.31
N ALA A 30 -6.01 4.77 10.09
CA ALA A 30 -6.22 3.63 10.99
C ALA A 30 -5.52 3.82 12.35
N GLY A 31 -4.45 4.62 12.37
CA GLY A 31 -3.70 4.98 13.57
C GLY A 31 -2.79 3.85 14.10
N PRO A 32 -2.33 3.96 15.36
CA PRO A 32 -1.48 2.94 15.97
C PRO A 32 -2.21 1.60 16.07
N LYS A 33 -1.43 0.51 16.12
CA LYS A 33 -1.96 -0.87 16.15
C LYS A 33 -2.89 -1.22 14.98
N TRP A 34 -2.70 -0.59 13.82
CA TRP A 34 -3.49 -0.87 12.63
C TRP A 34 -3.52 -2.35 12.24
N ARG A 35 -2.45 -3.12 12.53
CA ARG A 35 -2.40 -4.56 12.24
C ARG A 35 -3.41 -5.34 13.08
N ASP A 36 -3.42 -5.07 14.38
CA ASP A 36 -4.34 -5.71 15.32
C ASP A 36 -5.79 -5.37 14.95
N LYS A 37 -6.05 -4.08 14.69
CA LYS A 37 -7.36 -3.60 14.22
C LYS A 37 -7.79 -4.26 12.91
N LEU A 38 -6.86 -4.43 11.96
CA LEU A 38 -7.16 -5.05 10.67
C LEU A 38 -7.45 -6.55 10.82
N ALA A 39 -6.75 -7.25 11.72
CA ALA A 39 -7.02 -8.65 12.07
C ALA A 39 -8.38 -8.83 12.77
N GLU A 40 -8.78 -7.88 13.63
CA GLU A 40 -10.10 -7.84 14.24
C GLU A 40 -11.20 -7.59 13.19
N HIS A 41 -10.94 -6.70 12.22
CA HIS A 41 -11.90 -6.32 11.19
C HIS A 41 -12.07 -7.40 10.10
N ASN A 42 -10.97 -8.03 9.66
CA ASN A 42 -10.98 -9.03 8.60
C ASN A 42 -10.16 -10.27 9.01
N LYS A 43 -10.87 -11.40 9.13
CA LYS A 43 -10.35 -12.69 9.61
C LYS A 43 -9.20 -13.25 8.78
N PHE A 44 -9.05 -12.86 7.52
CA PHE A 44 -7.88 -13.24 6.73
C PHE A 44 -6.58 -12.73 7.38
N PHE A 45 -6.58 -11.52 7.93
CA PHE A 45 -5.41 -10.90 8.55
C PHE A 45 -5.09 -11.46 9.95
N ASP A 46 -6.01 -12.22 10.55
CA ASP A 46 -5.80 -13.00 11.78
C ASP A 46 -5.14 -14.37 11.51
N THR A 47 -4.89 -14.71 10.23
CA THR A 47 -4.15 -15.92 9.86
C THR A 47 -2.65 -15.64 9.77
N ARG A 48 -1.83 -16.69 9.90
CA ARG A 48 -0.36 -16.61 9.68
C ARG A 48 -0.01 -16.03 8.30
N THR A 49 -0.80 -16.33 7.28
CA THR A 49 -0.61 -15.80 5.92
C THR A 49 -0.91 -14.31 5.88
N GLY A 50 -2.03 -13.88 6.44
CA GLY A 50 -2.41 -12.47 6.50
C GLY A 50 -1.44 -11.63 7.34
N GLU A 51 -0.94 -12.17 8.46
CA GLU A 51 0.12 -11.54 9.25
C GLU A 51 1.39 -11.33 8.42
N ALA A 52 1.79 -12.34 7.63
CA ALA A 52 2.93 -12.22 6.72
C ALA A 52 2.73 -11.14 5.66
N TYR A 53 1.50 -10.94 5.17
CA TYR A 53 1.15 -9.87 4.24
C TYR A 53 1.34 -8.51 4.92
N MET A 54 0.74 -8.31 6.09
CA MET A 54 0.87 -7.06 6.86
C MET A 54 2.33 -6.73 7.20
N ARG A 55 3.13 -7.73 7.55
CA ARG A 55 4.57 -7.56 7.82
C ARG A 55 5.33 -7.17 6.56
N SER A 56 5.05 -7.84 5.44
CA SER A 56 5.70 -7.57 4.15
C SER A 56 5.43 -6.14 3.67
N VAL A 57 4.17 -5.70 3.74
CA VAL A 57 3.76 -4.34 3.34
C VAL A 57 4.34 -3.27 4.27
N ALA A 58 4.41 -3.54 5.57
CA ALA A 58 5.05 -2.61 6.50
C ALA A 58 6.55 -2.43 6.23
N GLN A 59 7.26 -3.49 5.83
CA GLN A 59 8.66 -3.40 5.42
C GLN A 59 8.82 -2.63 4.09
N ALA A 60 7.87 -2.78 3.17
CA ALA A 60 7.85 -2.08 1.89
C ALA A 60 7.75 -0.55 2.03
N LEU A 61 7.17 -0.07 3.15
CA LEU A 61 7.11 1.37 3.46
C LEU A 61 8.49 1.97 3.74
N SER A 62 9.40 1.18 4.33
CA SER A 62 10.78 1.60 4.62
C SER A 62 11.73 1.32 3.45
N ASP A 63 11.49 0.23 2.72
CA ASP A 63 12.27 -0.17 1.55
C ASP A 63 11.32 -0.55 0.40
N PRO A 64 11.05 0.36 -0.55
CA PRO A 64 10.13 0.13 -1.66
C PRO A 64 10.54 -1.02 -2.58
N ARG A 65 11.76 -1.57 -2.47
CA ARG A 65 12.16 -2.78 -3.21
C ARG A 65 11.55 -4.04 -2.61
N ARG A 66 11.14 -4.00 -1.34
CA ARG A 66 10.45 -5.09 -0.63
C ARG A 66 8.94 -4.99 -0.81
N GLY A 67 8.24 -6.06 -0.45
CA GLY A 67 6.79 -6.16 -0.60
C GLY A 67 6.38 -6.45 -2.02
N ASP A 68 5.47 -7.41 -2.15
CA ASP A 68 4.84 -7.76 -3.41
C ASP A 68 3.66 -6.81 -3.69
N VAL A 69 3.41 -6.49 -4.96
CA VAL A 69 2.39 -5.51 -5.37
C VAL A 69 1.00 -5.97 -4.92
N ASP A 70 0.68 -7.24 -5.11
CA ASP A 70 -0.63 -7.81 -4.77
C ASP A 70 -0.87 -7.78 -3.26
N ARG A 71 0.19 -8.03 -2.48
CA ARG A 71 0.12 -7.92 -1.01
C ARG A 71 -0.11 -6.48 -0.56
N ILE A 72 0.58 -5.52 -1.18
CA ILE A 72 0.40 -4.09 -0.87
C ILE A 72 -1.03 -3.68 -1.21
N GLU A 73 -1.54 -4.05 -2.37
CA GLU A 73 -2.91 -3.75 -2.76
C GLU A 73 -3.93 -4.37 -1.80
N CYS A 74 -3.83 -5.67 -1.53
CA CYS A 74 -4.74 -6.38 -0.62
C CYS A 74 -4.80 -5.74 0.77
N VAL A 75 -3.64 -5.45 1.38
CA VAL A 75 -3.60 -4.80 2.69
C VAL A 75 -4.13 -3.37 2.60
N THR A 76 -3.81 -2.63 1.52
CA THR A 76 -4.27 -1.24 1.35
C THR A 76 -5.78 -1.16 1.28
N LEU A 77 -6.41 -2.00 0.45
CA LEU A 77 -7.87 -2.01 0.27
C LEU A 77 -8.58 -2.33 1.58
N ALA A 78 -8.15 -3.37 2.29
CA ALA A 78 -8.76 -3.73 3.56
C ALA A 78 -8.61 -2.64 4.62
N LEU A 79 -7.50 -1.90 4.57
CA LEU A 79 -7.20 -0.85 5.53
C LEU A 79 -7.91 0.47 5.20
N GLU A 80 -8.11 0.76 3.91
CA GLU A 80 -8.98 1.82 3.42
C GLU A 80 -10.45 1.56 3.79
N GLU A 81 -10.94 0.33 3.60
CA GLU A 81 -12.28 -0.11 4.00
C GLU A 81 -12.49 0.08 5.50
N MET A 82 -11.58 -0.45 6.33
CA MET A 82 -11.61 -0.29 7.78
C MET A 82 -11.55 1.20 8.21
N ALA A 83 -10.79 2.03 7.49
CA ALA A 83 -10.66 3.46 7.77
C ALA A 83 -11.82 4.31 7.20
N GLY A 84 -12.81 3.70 6.53
CA GLY A 84 -13.92 4.40 5.88
C GLY A 84 -13.49 5.27 4.70
N ILE A 85 -12.34 4.98 4.09
CA ILE A 85 -11.87 5.66 2.88
C ILE A 85 -12.59 5.00 1.69
N VAL A 86 -13.69 5.62 1.26
CA VAL A 86 -14.39 5.20 0.05
C VAL A 86 -13.53 5.59 -1.16
N ASN A 87 -12.71 4.67 -1.65
CA ASN A 87 -11.89 4.90 -2.83
C ASN A 87 -12.58 4.28 -4.06
N VAL A 88 -13.02 5.16 -4.97
CA VAL A 88 -13.48 4.78 -6.32
C VAL A 88 -12.30 4.10 -7.01
N HIS A 89 -12.51 2.88 -7.52
CA HIS A 89 -11.48 2.04 -8.13
C HIS A 89 -10.54 2.83 -9.05
N ILE A 90 -9.23 2.55 -8.96
CA ILE A 90 -8.21 3.05 -9.92
C ILE A 90 -8.42 2.34 -11.25
#